data_AF-A0A935ZBF2-F1
#
_entry.id   AF-A0A935ZBF2-F1
#
_cell.length_a   1.000
_cell.length_b   1.000
_cell.length_c   1.000
_cell.angle_alpha   90.00
_cell.angle_beta   90.00
_cell.angle_gamma   90.00
#
_symmetry.space_group_name_H-M   'P 1'
#
loop_
_entity.id
_entity.type
_entity.pdbx_description
1 polymer ?
#
loop_
_entity_poly.entity_id
_entity_poly.type
_entity_poly.pdbx_seq_one_letter_code
_entity_poly.pdbx_strand_id
1 'polypeptide(L)'
;MHRAWCRVAGGVGSWVIAIAACSSPASPDGENTGAGTPTGGSSSSSESDGSPTTTAKDTSTDATQTGPATATDGAQDTVCDGGEGDWDLGPEGTSGGAEDTNAGMGDDIPIGATVFVVRTGGIPAGTLVELDELVVTSPVAVEDGEYLVFVQSPEGGENSAITVRSSAPLQVEIGDAVRVVGRVATKLSYEQIVLEGAVADVVVEGTATLPPPVTLPLSALLAPGDGPQPYESALVRIESATVTDPEVCSGEFALTTEVRVDDLFLGGNAPSPSVGATYSAIIGPLRFTEDAFDVAPRSLADLVP
;
A
#
# COMPACT_ATOMS: atom_id res chain seq x y z
N MET A 1 -39.75 -53.59 -7.87
CA MET A 1 -39.06 -54.75 -8.47
C MET A 1 -37.91 -54.18 -9.31
N HIS A 2 -36.64 -54.43 -8.94
CA HIS A 2 -35.76 -55.46 -9.55
C HIS A 2 -35.53 -55.25 -11.06
N ARG A 3 -34.32 -55.16 -11.63
CA ARG A 3 -32.90 -55.21 -11.19
C ARG A 3 -32.07 -54.41 -12.22
N ALA A 4 -31.07 -53.60 -11.85
CA ALA A 4 -29.67 -53.99 -11.62
C ALA A 4 -29.06 -54.89 -12.74
N TRP A 5 -28.06 -54.36 -13.46
CA TRP A 5 -27.05 -55.14 -14.20
C TRP A 5 -25.69 -54.94 -13.53
N CYS A 6 -24.95 -56.03 -13.35
CA CYS A 6 -23.63 -56.03 -12.71
C CYS A 6 -22.82 -57.24 -13.18
N ARG A 7 -21.61 -57.00 -13.70
CA ARG A 7 -20.39 -57.84 -13.63
C ARG A 7 -19.25 -57.09 -14.38
N VAL A 8 -18.00 -56.90 -13.97
CA VAL A 8 -17.08 -57.36 -12.87
C VAL A 8 -15.85 -58.11 -13.41
N ALA A 9 -14.70 -57.80 -12.80
CA ALA A 9 -13.35 -58.41 -12.90
C ALA A 9 -12.53 -58.08 -14.18
N GLY A 10 -11.23 -57.76 -14.09
CA GLY A 10 -10.31 -57.54 -12.95
C GLY A 10 -8.99 -56.91 -13.46
N GLY A 11 -7.98 -56.54 -12.67
CA GLY A 11 -7.79 -56.65 -11.22
C GLY A 11 -6.40 -57.21 -10.84
N VAL A 12 -5.35 -56.38 -10.88
CA VAL A 12 -4.02 -56.45 -10.17
C VAL A 12 -3.21 -55.21 -10.60
N GLY A 13 -2.38 -54.54 -9.80
CA GLY A 13 -2.10 -54.66 -8.37
C GLY A 13 -1.33 -53.43 -7.85
N SER A 14 -1.85 -52.91 -6.74
CA SER A 14 -1.28 -52.00 -5.74
C SER A 14 0.25 -52.03 -5.52
N TRP A 15 0.86 -50.87 -5.26
CA TRP A 15 1.63 -50.61 -4.03
C TRP A 15 1.46 -49.14 -3.60
N VAL A 16 1.28 -48.91 -2.30
CA VAL A 16 1.07 -47.60 -1.66
C VAL A 16 2.20 -47.36 -0.67
N ILE A 17 2.75 -46.15 -0.63
CA ILE A 17 3.39 -45.60 0.57
C ILE A 17 2.87 -44.18 0.76
N ALA A 18 2.12 -43.98 1.84
CA ALA A 18 1.80 -42.67 2.40
C ALA A 18 2.43 -42.60 3.78
N ILE A 19 3.13 -41.50 4.08
CA ILE A 19 3.66 -41.21 5.41
C ILE A 19 2.88 -40.04 5.98
N ALA A 20 2.01 -40.33 6.94
CA ALA A 20 1.40 -39.33 7.81
C ALA A 20 2.12 -39.33 9.14
N ALA A 21 2.50 -38.15 9.64
CA ALA A 21 3.08 -37.98 10.96
C ALA A 21 2.13 -37.14 11.82
N CYS A 22 1.46 -37.79 12.78
CA CYS A 22 0.77 -37.11 13.87
C CYS A 22 1.57 -37.31 15.16
N SER A 23 1.86 -36.21 15.87
CA SER A 23 2.41 -36.23 17.22
C SER A 23 1.52 -35.36 18.11
N SER A 24 0.85 -36.00 19.07
CA SER A 24 -0.05 -35.36 20.05
C SER A 24 0.72 -34.89 21.31
N PRO A 25 0.13 -34.05 22.18
CA PRO A 25 0.88 -33.22 23.12
C PRO A 25 1.25 -33.93 24.44
N ALA A 26 2.17 -33.34 25.19
CA ALA A 26 2.58 -33.81 26.51
C ALA A 26 2.36 -32.74 27.61
N SER A 27 1.58 -33.13 28.61
CA SER A 27 1.39 -32.56 29.96
C SER A 27 0.63 -33.62 30.77
N PRO A 28 0.67 -33.68 32.12
CA PRO A 28 0.97 -32.59 33.04
C PRO A 28 1.81 -33.00 34.30
N ASP A 29 1.70 -32.17 35.35
CA ASP A 29 1.88 -32.42 36.80
C ASP A 29 3.29 -32.41 37.44
N GLY A 30 3.36 -31.68 38.57
CA GLY A 30 4.56 -31.51 39.40
C GLY A 30 4.45 -30.39 40.43
N GLU A 31 3.57 -30.53 41.43
CA GLU A 31 3.55 -29.63 42.61
C GLU A 31 4.86 -29.70 43.41
N ASN A 32 5.35 -28.56 43.92
CA ASN A 32 5.98 -28.54 45.25
C ASN A 32 5.88 -27.19 45.96
N THR A 33 5.63 -27.25 47.26
CA THR A 33 5.49 -26.14 48.21
C THR A 33 6.84 -25.68 48.78
N GLY A 34 6.98 -24.41 49.14
CA GLY A 34 8.13 -23.93 49.93
C GLY A 34 8.03 -22.47 50.37
N ALA A 35 7.65 -22.23 51.63
CA ALA A 35 7.62 -20.89 52.22
C ALA A 35 8.98 -20.48 52.81
N GLY A 36 9.30 -19.18 52.80
CA GLY A 36 10.52 -18.64 53.41
C GLY A 36 10.56 -17.11 53.43
N THR A 37 10.16 -16.51 54.56
CA THR A 37 10.17 -15.06 54.82
C THR A 37 11.36 -14.67 55.74
N PRO A 38 11.56 -13.41 56.18
CA PRO A 38 12.54 -12.48 55.64
C PRO A 38 13.74 -12.16 56.57
N THR A 39 14.72 -11.42 56.05
CA THR A 39 15.68 -10.53 56.76
C THR A 39 16.52 -9.82 55.67
N GLY A 40 17.06 -8.60 55.80
CA GLY A 40 17.06 -7.59 56.88
C GLY A 40 18.31 -6.70 56.74
N GLY A 41 18.19 -5.37 56.91
CA GLY A 41 19.31 -4.40 56.77
C GLY A 41 19.28 -3.65 55.42
N SER A 42 19.12 -2.32 55.27
CA SER A 42 19.29 -1.12 56.13
C SER A 42 20.73 -0.60 56.29
N SER A 43 21.04 0.49 55.55
CA SER A 43 22.02 1.57 55.82
C SER A 43 22.28 2.32 54.48
N SER A 44 21.83 3.57 54.27
CA SER A 44 22.58 4.84 54.49
C SER A 44 23.86 4.96 53.63
N SER A 45 24.26 6.09 53.03
CA SER A 45 23.79 7.50 53.07
C SER A 45 24.67 8.37 52.16
N SER A 46 24.17 9.57 51.82
CA SER A 46 24.83 10.87 51.47
C SER A 46 24.47 11.39 50.05
N GLU A 47 23.88 12.58 49.84
CA GLU A 47 24.33 13.95 50.18
C GLU A 47 25.64 14.32 49.44
N SER A 48 25.85 15.49 48.80
CA SER A 48 25.01 16.68 48.45
C SER A 48 25.54 17.23 47.08
N ASP A 49 25.16 18.38 46.49
CA ASP A 49 24.32 19.54 46.84
C ASP A 49 23.85 20.25 45.53
N GLY A 50 23.12 21.38 45.58
CA GLY A 50 22.90 22.25 44.42
C GLY A 50 21.66 23.13 44.45
N SER A 51 21.70 24.26 45.18
CA SER A 51 20.60 25.23 45.33
C SER A 51 21.16 26.62 45.72
N PRO A 52 20.48 27.78 45.57
CA PRO A 52 19.22 28.12 44.89
C PRO A 52 19.29 29.42 44.00
N THR A 53 18.10 30.01 43.71
CA THR A 53 17.76 31.43 43.37
C THR A 53 18.09 31.96 41.96
N THR A 54 17.32 32.89 41.34
CA THR A 54 16.06 33.64 41.66
C THR A 54 15.36 33.99 40.32
N THR A 55 14.04 33.85 40.13
CA THR A 55 12.88 34.72 40.50
C THR A 55 12.65 35.97 39.61
N ALA A 56 11.36 36.23 39.33
CA ALA A 56 10.73 37.29 38.50
C ALA A 56 10.63 36.95 37.00
N LYS A 57 9.44 36.82 36.36
CA LYS A 57 8.15 37.55 36.43
C LYS A 57 8.25 39.00 35.95
N ASP A 58 7.83 39.26 34.72
CA ASP A 58 6.79 40.28 34.52
C ASP A 58 5.92 40.05 33.27
N THR A 59 4.75 40.71 33.28
CA THR A 59 3.68 40.65 32.28
C THR A 59 3.74 41.80 31.28
N SER A 60 3.27 41.60 30.05
CA SER A 60 2.73 42.70 29.24
C SER A 60 1.65 42.25 28.25
N THR A 61 0.50 42.94 28.31
CA THR A 61 -0.64 42.89 27.37
C THR A 61 -0.55 44.02 26.36
N ASP A 62 -0.91 43.76 25.10
CA ASP A 62 -1.97 44.47 24.32
C ASP A 62 -2.06 43.80 22.93
N ALA A 63 -3.24 43.36 22.46
CA ALA A 63 -4.30 44.13 21.80
C ALA A 63 -3.89 44.69 20.42
N THR A 64 -4.68 44.62 19.34
CA THR A 64 -5.99 44.00 19.07
C THR A 64 -6.17 43.92 17.56
N GLN A 65 -6.81 42.88 17.02
CA GLN A 65 -7.60 43.07 15.80
C GLN A 65 -8.80 42.12 15.75
N THR A 66 -9.98 42.72 15.70
CA THR A 66 -11.29 42.07 15.61
C THR A 66 -11.74 42.01 14.15
N GLY A 67 -12.06 40.82 13.67
CA GLY A 67 -12.73 40.62 12.38
C GLY A 67 -13.46 39.27 12.40
N PRO A 68 -14.80 39.22 12.21
CA PRO A 68 -15.53 37.96 12.26
C PRO A 68 -15.34 37.21 10.94
N ALA A 69 -14.52 36.16 10.95
CA ALA A 69 -14.59 35.14 9.91
C ALA A 69 -15.91 34.38 10.12
N THR A 70 -16.91 34.67 9.27
CA THR A 70 -18.12 33.86 9.16
C THR A 70 -17.71 32.44 8.83
N ALA A 71 -18.00 31.52 9.73
CA ALA A 71 -17.98 30.09 9.43
C ALA A 71 -19.05 29.83 8.36
N THR A 72 -18.63 29.78 7.11
CA THR A 72 -19.43 29.18 6.05
C THR A 72 -19.20 27.68 6.14
N ASP A 73 -20.13 27.04 6.84
CA ASP A 73 -20.61 25.71 6.50
C ASP A 73 -20.80 25.64 4.97
N GLY A 74 -19.81 25.08 4.32
CA GLY A 74 -19.84 24.64 2.93
C GLY A 74 -19.54 23.17 2.98
N ALA A 75 -20.46 22.35 2.47
CA ALA A 75 -20.29 20.91 2.38
C ALA A 75 -18.93 20.58 1.75
N GLN A 76 -18.34 19.46 2.18
CA GLN A 76 -17.30 18.81 1.37
C GLN A 76 -17.94 18.50 0.02
N ASP A 77 -17.61 19.34 -0.95
CA ASP A 77 -17.91 19.10 -2.35
C ASP A 77 -16.97 17.96 -2.74
N THR A 78 -17.48 16.73 -2.71
CA THR A 78 -16.79 15.54 -3.19
C THR A 78 -16.74 15.64 -4.71
N VAL A 79 -15.85 16.51 -5.20
CA VAL A 79 -15.70 16.80 -6.62
C VAL A 79 -14.98 15.62 -7.26
N CYS A 80 -15.78 14.69 -7.79
CA CYS A 80 -15.34 13.51 -8.55
C CYS A 80 -14.80 13.87 -9.95
N ASP A 81 -13.92 14.86 -10.06
CA ASP A 81 -13.39 15.39 -11.32
C ASP A 81 -11.87 15.24 -11.36
N GLY A 82 -11.45 14.07 -11.86
CA GLY A 82 -10.09 13.53 -11.82
C GLY A 82 -9.01 14.57 -12.08
N GLY A 83 -8.46 15.13 -11.00
CA GLY A 83 -7.67 16.36 -11.08
C GLY A 83 -6.54 16.30 -12.11
N GLU A 84 -6.58 17.22 -13.08
CA GLU A 84 -5.62 17.42 -14.18
C GLU A 84 -4.21 17.85 -13.68
N GLY A 85 -3.58 17.02 -12.87
CA GLY A 85 -2.18 17.15 -12.48
C GLY A 85 -1.27 16.54 -13.52
N ASP A 86 -0.51 17.37 -14.23
CA ASP A 86 0.66 16.98 -15.01
C ASP A 86 1.72 16.32 -14.09
N TRP A 87 2.52 15.40 -14.62
CA TRP A 87 3.50 14.65 -13.83
C TRP A 87 4.77 15.49 -13.62
N ASP A 88 5.10 15.85 -12.38
CA ASP A 88 6.31 16.62 -12.10
C ASP A 88 7.54 15.72 -12.17
N LEU A 89 8.34 15.88 -13.23
CA LEU A 89 9.69 15.32 -13.38
C LEU A 89 10.75 16.13 -12.61
N GLY A 90 10.31 17.06 -11.75
CA GLY A 90 11.15 18.03 -11.09
C GLY A 90 11.52 19.19 -12.02
N PRO A 91 12.35 20.14 -11.54
CA PRO A 91 12.77 21.29 -12.34
C PRO A 91 13.59 20.85 -13.56
N GLU A 92 12.98 20.91 -14.75
CA GLU A 92 13.65 20.76 -16.03
C GLU A 92 14.82 21.76 -16.15
N GLY A 93 16.05 21.30 -15.94
CA GLY A 93 17.26 22.11 -16.14
C GLY A 93 18.36 22.00 -15.10
N THR A 94 18.23 21.20 -14.03
CA THR A 94 19.37 20.89 -13.14
C THR A 94 19.88 19.47 -13.32
N SER A 95 20.50 19.22 -14.49
CA SER A 95 21.55 18.21 -14.62
C SER A 95 22.67 18.51 -13.61
N GLY A 96 22.64 17.84 -12.46
CA GLY A 96 23.69 17.93 -11.44
C GLY A 96 25.01 17.48 -12.08
N GLY A 97 25.97 18.39 -12.19
CA GLY A 97 27.11 18.24 -13.10
C GLY A 97 28.00 17.02 -12.85
N ALA A 98 27.78 15.97 -13.63
CA ALA A 98 28.85 15.29 -14.36
C ALA A 98 28.86 15.85 -15.79
N GLU A 99 30.05 15.97 -16.40
CA GLU A 99 30.27 16.82 -17.57
C GLU A 99 29.64 16.26 -18.87
N ASP A 100 28.37 16.56 -19.13
CA ASP A 100 27.81 16.41 -20.48
C ASP A 100 28.38 17.51 -21.39
N THR A 101 29.30 17.09 -22.25
CA THR A 101 29.76 17.86 -23.41
C THR A 101 29.60 17.08 -24.71
N ASN A 102 28.42 16.50 -24.96
CA ASN A 102 28.00 16.31 -26.35
C ASN A 102 26.47 16.29 -26.58
N ALA A 103 26.03 17.23 -27.41
CA ALA A 103 24.67 17.27 -27.91
C ALA A 103 24.33 16.03 -28.76
N GLY A 104 23.34 15.25 -28.31
CA GLY A 104 22.56 14.35 -29.18
C GLY A 104 22.40 12.92 -28.67
N MET A 105 21.32 12.69 -27.92
CA MET A 105 20.73 11.38 -27.57
C MET A 105 21.60 10.39 -26.78
N GLY A 106 21.29 10.26 -25.48
CA GLY A 106 21.21 8.96 -24.81
C GLY A 106 22.43 8.47 -24.04
N ASP A 107 22.78 9.14 -22.94
CA ASP A 107 23.75 8.64 -21.93
C ASP A 107 23.21 8.72 -20.48
N ASP A 108 21.90 8.84 -20.29
CA ASP A 108 21.26 8.58 -18.98
C ASP A 108 21.37 7.07 -18.70
N ILE A 109 22.42 6.67 -17.97
CA ILE A 109 22.57 5.31 -17.45
C ILE A 109 21.62 5.17 -16.25
N PRO A 110 20.69 4.20 -16.24
CA PRO A 110 19.77 4.03 -15.13
C PRO A 110 20.55 3.67 -13.86
N ILE A 111 20.19 4.30 -12.73
CA ILE A 111 20.75 3.93 -11.44
C ILE A 111 19.91 2.82 -10.81
N GLY A 112 20.55 1.74 -10.37
CA GLY A 112 19.88 0.68 -9.61
C GLY A 112 19.36 1.23 -8.29
N ALA A 113 18.06 1.07 -8.05
CA ALA A 113 17.37 1.56 -6.86
C ALA A 113 16.36 0.51 -6.34
N THR A 114 15.82 0.74 -5.14
CA THR A 114 14.67 -0.02 -4.63
C THR A 114 13.47 0.90 -4.51
N VAL A 115 12.27 0.31 -4.57
CA VAL A 115 11.01 1.04 -4.40
C VAL A 115 11.02 1.85 -3.10
N PHE A 116 11.53 1.28 -2.00
CA PHE A 116 11.68 1.98 -0.72
C PHE A 116 12.49 3.28 -0.83
N VAL A 117 13.62 3.28 -1.55
CA VAL A 117 14.47 4.47 -1.67
C VAL A 117 13.82 5.54 -2.56
N VAL A 118 13.07 5.14 -3.59
CA VAL A 118 12.26 6.08 -4.41
C VAL A 118 11.14 6.68 -3.55
N ARG A 119 10.34 5.84 -2.90
CA ARG A 119 9.18 6.18 -2.05
C ARG A 119 9.50 6.96 -0.76
N THR A 120 10.77 7.08 -0.40
CA THR A 120 11.21 7.87 0.77
C THR A 120 11.99 9.12 0.39
N GLY A 121 11.87 9.57 -0.87
CA GLY A 121 12.52 10.78 -1.38
C GLY A 121 14.05 10.66 -1.51
N GLY A 122 14.59 9.44 -1.52
CA GLY A 122 16.02 9.18 -1.66
C GLY A 122 16.55 9.38 -3.08
N ILE A 123 15.67 9.33 -4.09
CA ILE A 123 15.95 9.62 -5.50
C ILE A 123 15.15 10.85 -5.95
N PRO A 124 15.77 11.90 -6.54
CA PRO A 124 15.04 13.05 -7.08
C PRO A 124 14.14 12.68 -8.28
N ALA A 125 13.04 13.40 -8.45
CA ALA A 125 12.24 13.36 -9.68
C ALA A 125 13.09 13.66 -10.94
N GLY A 126 12.68 13.10 -12.07
CA GLY A 126 13.38 13.15 -13.36
C GLY A 126 14.52 12.14 -13.50
N THR A 127 15.03 11.59 -12.38
CA THR A 127 16.12 10.61 -12.39
C THR A 127 15.68 9.30 -13.04
N LEU A 128 16.47 8.79 -13.99
CA LEU A 128 16.27 7.47 -14.59
C LEU A 128 16.77 6.38 -13.62
N VAL A 129 15.90 5.46 -13.24
CA VAL A 129 16.18 4.34 -12.33
C VAL A 129 15.95 2.99 -13.00
N GLU A 130 16.63 1.97 -12.49
CA GLU A 130 16.32 0.55 -12.69
C GLU A 130 15.86 -0.02 -11.34
N LEU A 131 14.69 -0.67 -11.32
CA LEU A 131 14.11 -1.34 -10.17
C LEU A 131 13.99 -2.84 -10.46
N ASP A 132 14.67 -3.65 -9.65
CA ASP A 132 14.73 -5.11 -9.78
C ASP A 132 13.75 -5.85 -8.86
N GLU A 133 13.57 -7.14 -9.13
CA GLU A 133 12.88 -8.13 -8.28
C GLU A 133 11.40 -7.80 -7.95
N LEU A 134 10.72 -6.95 -8.74
CA LEU A 134 9.34 -6.54 -8.48
C LEU A 134 8.31 -7.57 -8.97
N VAL A 135 7.13 -7.55 -8.36
CA VAL A 135 5.97 -8.38 -8.74
C VAL A 135 4.82 -7.50 -9.20
N VAL A 136 4.22 -7.82 -10.33
CA VAL A 136 2.99 -7.16 -10.81
C VAL A 136 1.81 -7.58 -9.93
N THR A 137 1.21 -6.63 -9.20
CA THR A 137 0.17 -6.93 -8.21
C THR A 137 -1.25 -6.69 -8.69
N SER A 138 -1.42 -6.04 -9.86
CA SER A 138 -2.68 -5.55 -10.41
C SER A 138 -2.80 -5.80 -11.92
N PRO A 139 -4.01 -5.76 -12.50
CA PRO A 139 -4.20 -5.66 -13.95
C PRO A 139 -3.65 -4.33 -14.48
N VAL A 140 -3.41 -4.25 -15.78
CA VAL A 140 -3.17 -2.95 -16.43
C VAL A 140 -4.51 -2.20 -16.53
N ALA A 141 -4.58 -1.01 -15.96
CA ALA A 141 -5.70 -0.08 -16.13
C ALA A 141 -5.35 1.02 -17.16
N VAL A 142 -6.37 1.74 -17.63
CA VAL A 142 -6.21 2.90 -18.52
C VAL A 142 -6.92 4.09 -17.91
N GLU A 143 -6.20 5.19 -17.75
CA GLU A 143 -6.68 6.46 -17.19
C GLU A 143 -6.13 7.60 -18.03
N ASP A 144 -7.00 8.54 -18.44
CA ASP A 144 -6.66 9.70 -19.29
C ASP A 144 -5.93 9.37 -20.61
N GLY A 145 -6.03 8.11 -21.06
CA GLY A 145 -5.34 7.59 -22.24
C GLY A 145 -3.94 7.02 -21.97
N GLU A 146 -3.45 7.10 -20.72
CA GLU A 146 -2.25 6.42 -20.25
C GLU A 146 -2.57 5.03 -19.68
N TYR A 147 -1.60 4.14 -19.74
CA TYR A 147 -1.63 2.83 -19.10
C TYR A 147 -0.95 2.91 -17.74
N LEU A 148 -1.56 2.32 -16.72
CA LEU A 148 -0.95 2.19 -15.39
C LEU A 148 -0.99 0.75 -14.88
N VAL A 149 -0.01 0.39 -14.07
CA VAL A 149 0.01 -0.87 -13.31
C VAL A 149 0.72 -0.65 -11.97
N PHE A 150 0.23 -1.30 -10.92
CA PHE A 150 0.92 -1.37 -9.63
C PHE A 150 1.88 -2.56 -9.60
N VAL A 151 3.11 -2.29 -9.16
CA VAL A 151 4.16 -3.29 -8.91
C VAL A 151 4.66 -3.16 -7.46
N GLN A 152 5.10 -4.27 -6.87
CA GLN A 152 5.46 -4.33 -5.45
C GLN A 152 6.61 -5.31 -5.20
N SER A 153 7.50 -5.01 -4.26
CA SER A 153 8.53 -5.94 -3.80
C SER A 153 7.92 -7.23 -3.21
N PRO A 154 8.54 -8.41 -3.35
CA PRO A 154 7.94 -9.70 -2.98
C PRO A 154 7.59 -9.83 -1.49
N GLU A 155 8.31 -9.13 -0.62
CA GLU A 155 8.06 -9.05 0.82
C GLU A 155 6.81 -8.24 1.21
N GLY A 156 6.36 -7.32 0.35
CA GLY A 156 5.29 -6.37 0.64
C GLY A 156 5.59 -5.40 1.78
N GLY A 157 4.54 -4.78 2.34
CA GLY A 157 4.65 -3.83 3.47
C GLY A 157 4.75 -2.35 3.07
N GLU A 158 5.17 -1.52 4.02
CA GLU A 158 5.35 -0.07 3.85
C GLU A 158 6.43 0.27 2.81
N ASN A 159 6.14 1.23 1.92
CA ASN A 159 7.02 1.73 0.87
C ASN A 159 7.59 0.63 -0.04
N SER A 160 6.85 -0.47 -0.18
CA SER A 160 7.23 -1.64 -1.00
C SER A 160 6.65 -1.60 -2.41
N ALA A 161 5.70 -0.70 -2.70
CA ALA A 161 4.97 -0.65 -3.96
C ALA A 161 5.07 0.72 -4.64
N ILE A 162 4.87 0.71 -5.96
CA ILE A 162 4.88 1.91 -6.80
C ILE A 162 4.01 1.72 -8.04
N THR A 163 3.39 2.79 -8.50
CA THR A 163 2.71 2.84 -9.80
C THR A 163 3.74 2.97 -10.92
N VAL A 164 3.59 2.19 -11.99
CA VAL A 164 4.30 2.37 -13.26
C VAL A 164 3.30 2.88 -14.29
N ARG A 165 3.64 3.99 -14.96
CA ARG A 165 2.83 4.62 -16.01
C ARG A 165 3.51 4.62 -17.37
N SER A 166 2.71 4.50 -18.43
CA SER A 166 3.19 4.58 -19.81
C SER A 166 2.13 5.15 -20.75
N SER A 167 2.59 5.93 -21.74
CA SER A 167 1.77 6.32 -22.89
C SER A 167 1.59 5.18 -23.92
N ALA A 168 2.24 4.04 -23.72
CA ALA A 168 2.14 2.85 -24.57
C ALA A 168 1.52 1.65 -23.81
N PRO A 169 0.86 0.70 -24.51
CA PRO A 169 0.25 -0.46 -23.87
C PRO A 169 1.28 -1.33 -23.13
N LEU A 170 1.12 -1.46 -21.81
CA LEU A 170 1.89 -2.39 -21.00
C LEU A 170 1.46 -3.83 -21.30
N GLN A 171 2.41 -4.77 -21.33
CA GLN A 171 2.18 -6.19 -21.64
C GLN A 171 2.64 -7.05 -20.46
N VAL A 172 1.90 -6.95 -19.35
CA VAL A 172 2.17 -7.63 -18.08
C VAL A 172 0.88 -8.19 -17.48
N GLU A 173 1.00 -9.28 -16.70
CA GLU A 173 -0.10 -9.94 -15.99
C GLU A 173 0.19 -10.03 -14.48
N ILE A 174 -0.87 -10.16 -13.66
CA ILE A 174 -0.74 -10.33 -12.20
C ILE A 174 0.12 -11.55 -11.88
N GLY A 175 1.19 -11.34 -11.11
CA GLY A 175 2.15 -12.38 -10.73
C GLY A 175 3.37 -12.48 -11.64
N ASP A 176 3.49 -11.67 -12.69
CA ASP A 176 4.75 -11.51 -13.41
C ASP A 176 5.83 -10.94 -12.47
N ALA A 177 7.03 -11.51 -12.58
CA ALA A 177 8.26 -10.96 -12.00
C ALA A 177 8.87 -10.00 -13.02
N VAL A 178 9.09 -8.74 -12.65
CA VAL A 178 9.49 -7.68 -13.57
C VAL A 178 10.68 -6.87 -13.07
N ARG A 179 11.49 -6.44 -14.03
CA ARG A 179 12.46 -5.35 -13.87
C ARG A 179 11.94 -4.13 -14.62
N VAL A 180 11.95 -2.97 -13.96
CA VAL A 180 11.38 -1.72 -14.47
C VAL A 180 12.48 -0.69 -14.67
N VAL A 181 12.59 -0.12 -15.87
CA VAL A 181 13.46 1.02 -16.15
C VAL A 181 12.60 2.22 -16.53
N GLY A 182 12.74 3.34 -15.84
CA GLY A 182 11.93 4.53 -16.08
C GLY A 182 12.35 5.73 -15.23
N ARG A 183 11.69 6.87 -15.40
CA ARG A 183 11.97 8.08 -14.61
C ARG A 183 11.12 8.13 -13.36
N VAL A 184 11.71 8.51 -12.23
CA VAL A 184 10.96 8.91 -11.04
C VAL A 184 10.17 10.18 -11.36
N ALA A 185 8.87 10.18 -11.07
CA ALA A 185 8.00 11.36 -11.19
C ALA A 185 7.15 11.52 -9.94
N THR A 186 6.67 12.73 -9.69
CA THR A 186 5.78 13.04 -8.57
C THR A 186 4.45 13.63 -9.08
N LYS A 187 3.31 13.13 -8.61
CA LYS A 187 2.00 13.79 -8.75
C LYS A 187 1.27 13.73 -7.42
N LEU A 188 0.55 14.81 -7.10
CA LEU A 188 -0.21 14.96 -5.85
C LEU A 188 0.61 14.66 -4.56
N SER A 189 1.94 14.82 -4.62
CA SER A 189 2.91 14.49 -3.55
C SER A 189 3.25 12.99 -3.35
N TYR A 190 3.07 12.15 -4.38
CA TYR A 190 3.43 10.72 -4.36
C TYR A 190 4.36 10.37 -5.51
N GLU A 191 5.35 9.51 -5.24
CA GLU A 191 6.29 9.02 -6.25
C GLU A 191 5.73 7.84 -7.04
N GLN A 192 6.00 7.88 -8.34
CA GLN A 192 5.72 6.84 -9.32
C GLN A 192 6.86 6.73 -10.34
N ILE A 193 6.81 5.71 -11.22
CA ILE A 193 7.73 5.57 -12.34
C ILE A 193 6.98 5.84 -13.65
N VAL A 194 7.51 6.73 -14.50
CA VAL A 194 7.00 6.97 -15.86
C VAL A 194 7.97 6.37 -16.88
N LEU A 195 7.42 5.60 -17.83
CA LEU A 195 8.19 4.99 -18.91
C LEU A 195 8.39 5.97 -20.07
N GLU A 196 9.42 6.80 -19.97
CA GLU A 196 9.79 7.79 -21.00
C GLU A 196 11.19 7.59 -21.59
N GLY A 197 11.31 7.84 -22.90
CA GLY A 197 12.57 7.75 -23.62
C GLY A 197 12.88 6.34 -24.12
N ALA A 198 13.96 6.21 -24.90
CA ALA A 198 14.27 4.99 -25.65
C ALA A 198 14.84 3.82 -24.83
N VAL A 199 15.08 4.03 -23.52
CA VAL A 199 15.64 3.04 -22.59
C VAL A 199 14.66 2.62 -21.48
N ALA A 200 13.50 3.27 -21.40
CA ALA A 200 12.48 2.93 -20.43
C ALA A 200 11.65 1.73 -20.91
N ASP A 201 11.46 0.74 -20.05
CA ASP A 201 10.82 -0.54 -20.37
C ASP A 201 10.35 -1.26 -19.10
N VAL A 202 9.45 -2.23 -19.26
CA VAL A 202 9.07 -3.20 -18.22
C VAL A 202 9.35 -4.59 -18.76
N VAL A 203 10.43 -5.20 -18.27
CA VAL A 203 10.89 -6.51 -18.73
C VAL A 203 10.35 -7.59 -17.81
N VAL A 204 9.51 -8.47 -18.34
CA VAL A 204 9.07 -9.69 -17.63
C VAL A 204 10.21 -10.70 -17.61
N GLU A 205 10.71 -11.00 -16.42
CA GLU A 205 11.84 -11.91 -16.19
C GLU A 205 11.38 -13.31 -15.73
N GLY A 206 10.09 -13.46 -15.40
CA GLY A 206 9.45 -14.73 -15.07
C GLY A 206 8.13 -14.53 -14.33
N THR A 207 7.80 -15.46 -13.44
CA THR A 207 6.62 -15.37 -12.56
C THR A 207 7.05 -15.45 -11.10
N ALA A 208 6.48 -14.61 -10.25
CA ALA A 208 6.69 -14.60 -8.80
C ALA A 208 5.44 -15.03 -8.03
N THR A 209 5.59 -15.27 -6.73
CA THR A 209 4.43 -15.35 -5.83
C THR A 209 4.03 -13.94 -5.44
N LEU A 210 2.73 -13.64 -5.43
CA LEU A 210 2.24 -12.33 -5.01
C LEU A 210 2.65 -12.02 -3.57
N PRO A 211 3.05 -10.78 -3.26
CA PRO A 211 3.27 -10.36 -1.88
C PRO A 211 1.99 -10.54 -1.06
N PRO A 212 2.09 -10.90 0.23
CA PRO A 212 0.93 -11.02 1.09
C PRO A 212 0.26 -9.64 1.30
N PRO A 213 -1.08 -9.53 1.20
CA PRO A 213 -1.76 -8.27 1.49
C PRO A 213 -1.50 -7.79 2.93
N VAL A 214 -1.20 -6.51 3.12
CA VAL A 214 -1.09 -5.94 4.46
C VAL A 214 -2.47 -5.75 5.05
N THR A 215 -2.76 -6.39 6.19
CA THR A 215 -4.03 -6.18 6.90
C THR A 215 -4.05 -4.84 7.62
N LEU A 216 -4.92 -3.92 7.19
CA LEU A 216 -5.10 -2.59 7.78
C LEU A 216 -6.50 -2.46 8.41
N PRO A 217 -6.64 -1.87 9.61
CA PRO A 217 -7.94 -1.46 10.11
C PRO A 217 -8.44 -0.24 9.33
N LEU A 218 -9.76 -0.07 9.16
CA LEU A 218 -10.36 1.09 8.47
C LEU A 218 -9.81 2.43 9.00
N SER A 219 -9.57 2.53 10.32
CA SER A 219 -9.01 3.74 10.95
C SER A 219 -7.57 4.09 10.53
N ALA A 220 -6.81 3.16 9.94
CA ALA A 220 -5.48 3.46 9.40
C ALA A 220 -5.56 4.22 8.06
N LEU A 221 -6.60 3.96 7.27
CA LEU A 221 -6.85 4.65 5.99
C LEU A 221 -7.36 6.09 6.17
N LEU A 222 -7.68 6.47 7.41
CA LEU A 222 -8.23 7.77 7.80
C LEU A 222 -7.32 8.48 8.81
N ALA A 223 -6.11 7.95 9.02
CA ALA A 223 -5.13 8.56 9.89
C ALA A 223 -4.69 9.90 9.26
N PRO A 224 -4.77 11.03 9.98
CA PRO A 224 -4.52 12.35 9.40
C PRO A 224 -3.05 12.53 9.01
N GLY A 225 -2.83 13.24 7.90
CA GLY A 225 -1.51 13.38 7.29
C GLY A 225 -1.09 12.07 6.62
N ASP A 226 0.21 11.77 6.68
CA ASP A 226 0.87 10.72 5.90
C ASP A 226 0.59 9.28 6.40
N GLY A 227 -0.50 9.05 7.14
CA GLY A 227 -0.77 7.77 7.82
C GLY A 227 -0.92 6.57 6.88
N PRO A 228 -1.83 6.63 5.89
CA PRO A 228 -1.93 5.63 4.82
C PRO A 228 -0.87 5.73 3.70
N GLN A 229 -0.19 6.87 3.53
CA GLN A 229 0.76 7.10 2.42
C GLN A 229 1.85 6.02 2.24
N PRO A 230 2.45 5.43 3.30
CA PRO A 230 3.38 4.31 3.17
C PRO A 230 2.81 3.05 2.49
N TYR A 231 1.48 2.91 2.40
CA TYR A 231 0.81 1.78 1.78
C TYR A 231 0.30 2.06 0.37
N GLU A 232 0.53 3.26 -0.16
CA GLU A 232 0.16 3.61 -1.54
C GLU A 232 0.76 2.63 -2.55
N SER A 233 -0.01 2.27 -3.58
CA SER A 233 0.25 1.19 -4.54
C SER A 233 0.33 -0.23 -3.96
N ALA A 234 0.42 -0.40 -2.64
CA ALA A 234 0.68 -1.68 -2.01
C ALA A 234 -0.61 -2.51 -1.89
N LEU A 235 -0.49 -3.83 -2.05
CA LEU A 235 -1.61 -4.73 -1.83
C LEU A 235 -2.00 -4.71 -0.35
N VAL A 236 -3.19 -4.19 -0.06
CA VAL A 236 -3.78 -4.12 1.28
C VAL A 236 -4.99 -5.04 1.41
N ARG A 237 -5.37 -5.30 2.66
CA ARG A 237 -6.58 -6.01 3.06
C ARG A 237 -7.25 -5.22 4.18
N ILE A 238 -8.47 -4.75 3.97
CA ILE A 238 -9.33 -4.25 5.04
C ILE A 238 -10.33 -5.33 5.45
N GLU A 239 -10.67 -5.39 6.73
CA GLU A 239 -11.57 -6.41 7.30
C GLU A 239 -12.83 -5.80 7.92
N SER A 240 -13.94 -6.56 7.88
CA SER A 240 -15.21 -6.21 8.53
C SER A 240 -15.77 -4.82 8.11
N ALA A 241 -15.89 -4.60 6.80
CA ALA A 241 -16.44 -3.38 6.25
C ALA A 241 -17.96 -3.46 6.07
N THR A 242 -18.65 -2.32 6.16
CA THR A 242 -20.10 -2.19 5.85
C THR A 242 -20.30 -0.96 4.98
N VAL A 243 -21.01 -1.11 3.85
CA VAL A 243 -21.29 -0.03 2.90
C VAL A 243 -22.22 1.00 3.54
N THR A 244 -21.81 2.27 3.54
CA THR A 244 -22.62 3.40 4.02
C THR A 244 -23.17 4.24 2.89
N ASP A 245 -22.45 4.33 1.77
CA ASP A 245 -22.89 5.03 0.56
C ASP A 245 -22.56 4.14 -0.66
N PRO A 246 -23.54 3.78 -1.51
CA PRO A 246 -23.33 2.86 -2.62
C PRO A 246 -22.73 3.52 -3.88
N GLU A 247 -22.65 4.85 -3.93
CA GLU A 247 -22.23 5.61 -5.13
C GLU A 247 -21.75 7.01 -4.68
N VAL A 248 -20.52 7.09 -4.15
CA VAL A 248 -19.90 8.38 -3.75
C VAL A 248 -19.40 9.14 -4.97
N CYS A 249 -18.77 8.42 -5.88
CA CYS A 249 -18.38 8.87 -7.21
C CYS A 249 -18.71 7.76 -8.23
N SER A 250 -18.59 8.06 -9.52
CA SER A 250 -18.92 7.10 -10.58
C SER A 250 -17.95 5.91 -10.57
N GLY A 251 -18.38 4.77 -10.02
CA GLY A 251 -17.55 3.56 -9.84
C GLY A 251 -17.14 3.32 -8.38
N GLU A 252 -17.24 4.34 -7.52
CA GLU A 252 -16.82 4.27 -6.12
C GLU A 252 -17.99 4.09 -5.14
N PHE A 253 -17.80 3.22 -4.15
CA PHE A 253 -18.70 3.13 -2.99
C PHE A 253 -17.93 3.34 -1.68
N ALA A 254 -18.56 3.99 -0.69
CA ALA A 254 -17.96 4.21 0.61
C ALA A 254 -18.44 3.21 1.66
N LEU A 255 -17.47 2.83 2.48
CA LEU A 255 -17.61 2.00 3.65
C LEU A 255 -17.81 2.88 4.89
N THR A 256 -18.17 2.21 5.98
CA THR A 256 -18.16 2.80 7.33
C THR A 256 -16.84 3.54 7.54
N THR A 257 -16.94 4.76 8.06
CA THR A 257 -15.82 5.71 8.23
C THR A 257 -15.26 6.34 6.94
N GLU A 258 -16.00 6.32 5.83
CA GLU A 258 -15.69 7.08 4.59
C GLU A 258 -14.49 6.56 3.76
N VAL A 259 -13.91 5.41 4.14
CA VAL A 259 -13.00 4.64 3.27
C VAL A 259 -13.74 4.24 2.00
N ARG A 260 -13.20 4.56 0.82
CA ARG A 260 -13.82 4.20 -0.46
C ARG A 260 -13.21 2.96 -1.09
N VAL A 261 -13.93 2.43 -2.05
CA VAL A 261 -13.54 1.28 -2.87
C VAL A 261 -13.75 1.69 -4.33
N ASP A 262 -12.65 1.74 -5.07
CA ASP A 262 -12.55 2.19 -6.47
C ASP A 262 -12.74 1.00 -7.43
N ASP A 263 -13.46 1.18 -8.54
CA ASP A 263 -13.70 0.15 -9.56
C ASP A 263 -12.69 0.11 -10.70
N LEU A 264 -11.59 0.86 -10.63
CA LEU A 264 -10.46 0.96 -11.58
C LEU A 264 -10.14 -0.32 -12.38
N PHE A 265 -10.18 -1.49 -11.74
CA PHE A 265 -9.88 -2.79 -12.36
C PHE A 265 -11.11 -3.65 -12.71
N LEU A 266 -12.28 -3.32 -12.14
CA LEU A 266 -13.54 -4.03 -12.36
C LEU A 266 -14.32 -3.43 -13.55
N GLY A 267 -14.31 -2.10 -13.67
CA GLY A 267 -15.06 -1.31 -14.64
C GLY A 267 -16.52 -1.76 -14.72
N GLY A 268 -17.01 -2.07 -15.92
CA GLY A 268 -18.38 -2.57 -16.11
C GLY A 268 -18.76 -3.88 -15.41
N ASN A 269 -17.84 -4.53 -14.67
CA ASN A 269 -18.12 -5.68 -13.79
C ASN A 269 -18.22 -5.29 -12.30
N ALA A 270 -18.03 -4.03 -11.96
CA ALA A 270 -18.14 -3.53 -10.59
C ALA A 270 -19.50 -3.87 -9.97
N PRO A 271 -19.53 -4.31 -8.69
CA PRO A 271 -20.79 -4.45 -7.99
C PRO A 271 -21.31 -3.06 -7.60
N SER A 272 -22.64 -2.90 -7.62
CA SER A 272 -23.33 -1.81 -6.94
C SER A 272 -23.95 -2.37 -5.65
N PRO A 273 -23.21 -2.37 -4.52
CA PRO A 273 -23.70 -2.93 -3.27
C PRO A 273 -24.74 -1.99 -2.63
N SER A 274 -25.76 -2.55 -1.98
CA SER A 274 -26.71 -1.73 -1.21
C SER A 274 -26.12 -1.23 0.10
N VAL A 275 -26.55 -0.06 0.58
CA VAL A 275 -26.30 0.40 1.97
C VAL A 275 -26.59 -0.72 2.97
N GLY A 276 -25.66 -0.95 3.90
CA GLY A 276 -25.73 -2.04 4.88
C GLY A 276 -25.25 -3.41 4.36
N ALA A 277 -24.82 -3.53 3.10
CA ALA A 277 -24.06 -4.69 2.65
C ALA A 277 -22.73 -4.77 3.41
N THR A 278 -22.33 -5.98 3.78
CA THR A 278 -21.09 -6.24 4.53
C THR A 278 -20.08 -6.96 3.65
N TYR A 279 -18.80 -6.69 3.92
CA TYR A 279 -17.68 -7.46 3.40
C TYR A 279 -16.82 -7.92 4.57
N SER A 280 -16.63 -9.23 4.72
CA SER A 280 -15.68 -9.79 5.68
C SER A 280 -14.24 -9.40 5.37
N ALA A 281 -13.90 -9.24 4.08
CA ALA A 281 -12.66 -8.62 3.63
C ALA A 281 -12.79 -7.94 2.26
N ILE A 282 -12.03 -6.86 2.06
CA ILE A 282 -11.78 -6.24 0.76
C ILE A 282 -10.27 -6.15 0.56
N ILE A 283 -9.79 -6.55 -0.62
CA ILE A 283 -8.37 -6.63 -0.98
C ILE A 283 -8.14 -5.78 -2.23
N GLY A 284 -6.97 -5.16 -2.35
CA GLY A 284 -6.60 -4.40 -3.55
C GLY A 284 -5.33 -3.58 -3.31
N PRO A 285 -4.66 -3.07 -4.36
CA PRO A 285 -3.76 -1.94 -4.19
C PRO A 285 -4.50 -0.79 -3.49
N LEU A 286 -3.84 -0.18 -2.51
CA LEU A 286 -4.26 1.13 -2.02
C LEU A 286 -3.86 2.17 -3.06
N ARG A 287 -4.73 3.15 -3.29
CA ARG A 287 -4.55 4.20 -4.29
C ARG A 287 -4.89 5.56 -3.67
N PHE A 288 -4.14 6.59 -4.01
CA PHE A 288 -4.46 7.97 -3.66
C PHE A 288 -5.11 8.70 -4.83
N THR A 289 -6.27 9.29 -4.55
CA THR A 289 -7.19 9.91 -5.49
C THR A 289 -7.83 11.09 -4.78
N GLU A 290 -7.62 12.31 -5.30
CA GLU A 290 -8.37 13.51 -4.89
C GLU A 290 -8.44 13.73 -3.36
N ASP A 291 -7.28 13.71 -2.69
CA ASP A 291 -7.13 13.85 -1.24
C ASP A 291 -7.74 12.72 -0.39
N ALA A 292 -8.13 11.60 -1.00
CA ALA A 292 -8.60 10.37 -0.36
C ALA A 292 -7.74 9.13 -0.71
N PHE A 293 -7.88 8.08 0.10
CA PHE A 293 -7.27 6.78 -0.15
C PHE A 293 -8.34 5.71 -0.36
N ASP A 294 -8.27 5.08 -1.52
CA ASP A 294 -9.26 4.12 -2.01
C ASP A 294 -8.60 2.74 -2.15
N VAL A 295 -9.34 1.67 -1.86
CA VAL A 295 -8.88 0.30 -2.14
C VAL A 295 -9.45 -0.11 -3.49
N ALA A 296 -8.60 -0.42 -4.47
CA ALA A 296 -9.02 -0.80 -5.82
C ALA A 296 -9.02 -2.35 -6.00
N PRO A 297 -10.16 -3.06 -5.91
CA PRO A 297 -10.18 -4.52 -5.98
C PRO A 297 -9.87 -4.98 -7.40
N ARG A 298 -8.92 -5.90 -7.55
CA ARG A 298 -8.39 -6.32 -8.86
C ARG A 298 -9.33 -7.26 -9.60
N SER A 299 -10.25 -7.87 -8.86
CA SER A 299 -11.28 -8.78 -9.35
C SER A 299 -12.40 -8.90 -8.31
N LEU A 300 -13.55 -9.45 -8.73
CA LEU A 300 -14.64 -9.77 -7.79
C LEU A 300 -14.25 -10.77 -6.69
N ALA A 301 -13.14 -11.51 -6.83
CA ALA A 301 -12.63 -12.41 -5.79
C ALA A 301 -11.96 -11.67 -4.62
N ASP A 302 -11.55 -10.42 -4.83
CA ASP A 302 -10.99 -9.56 -3.79
C ASP A 302 -12.10 -8.90 -2.92
N LEU A 303 -13.37 -9.00 -3.32
CA LEU A 303 -14.54 -8.53 -2.58
C LEU A 303 -15.24 -9.71 -1.88
N VAL A 304 -14.93 -9.94 -0.61
CA VAL A 304 -15.39 -11.11 0.17
C VAL A 304 -16.55 -10.71 1.09
N PRO A 305 -17.79 -11.19 0.87
CA PRO A 305 -18.95 -10.89 1.71
C PRO A 305 -18.82 -11.33 3.18
#